data_AF-A0A623H3D2-F1
#
_entry.id   AF-A0A623H3D2-F1
#
_cell.length_a   1.000
_cell.length_b   1.000
_cell.length_c   1.000
_cell.angle_alpha   90.00
_cell.angle_beta   90.00
_cell.angle_gamma   90.00
#
_symmetry.space_group_name_H-M   'P 1'
#
loop_
_entity.id
_entity.type
_entity.pdbx_description
1 polymer ?
#
loop_
_entity_poly.entity_id
_entity_poly.type
_entity_poly.pdbx_seq_one_letter_code
_entity_poly.pdbx_strand_id
1 'polypeptide(L)'
;ACSATLLRRVLAEDSISRSQSKYYTYAASDMKKSIDYSKDIAWTEKIPSTEEYLKSLFIEHKRKYALWEIMLEKIAGLAIEKDSVSYSA
;
A
#
# COMPACT_ATOMS: atom_id res chain seq x y z
N ALA A 1 -13.67 -9.68 5.28
CA ALA A 1 -13.00 -8.67 4.43
C ALA A 1 -12.18 -7.68 5.27
N CYS A 2 -12.81 -6.90 6.17
CA CYS A 2 -12.14 -5.91 7.07
C CYS A 2 -10.86 -6.38 7.75
N SER A 3 -10.92 -7.45 8.55
CA SER A 3 -9.75 -7.95 9.27
C SER A 3 -8.64 -8.43 8.32
N ALA A 4 -9.00 -8.96 7.14
CA ALA A 4 -8.05 -9.42 6.15
C ALA A 4 -7.33 -8.24 5.46
N THR A 5 -8.06 -7.17 5.13
CA THR A 5 -7.46 -5.93 4.61
C THR A 5 -6.49 -5.33 5.62
N LEU A 6 -6.91 -5.19 6.89
CA LEU A 6 -6.06 -4.65 7.95
C LEU A 6 -4.80 -5.50 8.16
N LEU A 7 -4.93 -6.82 8.27
CA LEU A 7 -3.80 -7.71 8.42
C LEU A 7 -2.80 -7.57 7.27
N ARG A 8 -3.28 -7.46 6.03
CA ARG A 8 -2.40 -7.28 4.86
C ARG A 8 -1.67 -5.94 4.88
N ARG A 9 -2.33 -4.86 5.30
CA ARG A 9 -1.70 -3.54 5.48
C ARG A 9 -0.58 -3.59 6.53
N VAL A 10 -0.84 -4.21 7.68
CA VAL A 10 0.17 -4.42 8.74
C VAL A 10 1.38 -5.22 8.24
N LEU A 11 1.16 -6.29 7.48
CA LEU A 11 2.26 -7.10 6.91
C LEU A 11 3.10 -6.32 5.89
N ALA A 12 2.45 -5.47 5.09
CA ALA A 12 3.14 -4.59 4.16
C ALA A 12 4.00 -3.56 4.90
N GLU A 13 3.44 -2.91 5.92
CA GLU A 13 4.15 -1.95 6.77
C GLU A 13 5.34 -2.57 7.50
N ASP A 14 5.18 -3.77 8.07
CA ASP A 14 6.29 -4.50 8.70
C ASP A 14 7.42 -4.77 7.71
N SER A 15 7.07 -5.22 6.50
CA SER A 15 8.04 -5.48 5.43
C SER A 15 8.77 -4.21 4.99
N ILE A 16 8.07 -3.07 4.93
CA ILE A 16 8.66 -1.77 4.53
C ILE A 16 9.56 -1.22 5.65
N SER A 17 9.12 -1.35 6.90
CA SER A 17 9.81 -0.85 8.10
C SER A 17 11.16 -1.52 8.31
N ARG A 18 11.25 -2.82 8.00
CA ARG A 18 12.52 -3.59 8.02
C ARG A 18 13.62 -3.02 7.12
N SER A 19 13.29 -2.08 6.22
CA SER A 19 14.26 -1.30 5.42
C SER A 19 15.26 -2.14 4.62
N GLN A 20 14.86 -3.36 4.27
CA GLN A 20 15.63 -4.27 3.44
C GLN A 20 14.88 -4.48 2.12
N SER A 21 15.47 -4.04 1.01
CA SER A 21 14.83 -4.04 -0.32
C SER A 21 14.36 -5.42 -0.77
N LYS A 22 15.03 -6.50 -0.33
CA LYS A 22 14.61 -7.89 -0.58
C LYS A 22 13.18 -8.22 -0.12
N TYR A 23 12.61 -7.44 0.80
CA TYR A 23 11.26 -7.65 1.31
C TYR A 23 10.19 -6.80 0.61
N TYR A 24 10.57 -5.84 -0.25
CA TYR A 24 9.59 -4.96 -0.91
C TYR A 24 8.67 -5.70 -1.89
N THR A 25 9.12 -6.81 -2.47
CA THR A 25 8.25 -7.68 -3.28
C THR A 25 7.11 -8.29 -2.45
N TYR A 26 7.37 -8.65 -1.18
CA TYR A 26 6.34 -9.13 -0.26
C TYR A 26 5.41 -7.99 0.14
N ALA A 27 5.97 -6.82 0.49
CA ALA A 27 5.19 -5.63 0.83
C ALA A 27 4.19 -5.27 -0.28
N ALA A 28 4.64 -5.23 -1.54
CA ALA A 28 3.77 -4.92 -2.67
C ALA A 28 2.73 -6.02 -2.96
N SER A 29 3.06 -7.28 -2.69
CA SER A 29 2.12 -8.39 -2.84
C SER A 29 1.03 -8.37 -1.75
N ASP A 30 1.39 -8.03 -0.52
CA ASP A 30 0.44 -7.82 0.57
C ASP A 30 -0.41 -6.57 0.33
N MET A 31 0.18 -5.49 -0.18
CA MET A 31 -0.53 -4.29 -0.57
C MET A 31 -1.62 -4.60 -1.60
N LYS A 32 -1.26 -5.27 -2.71
CA LYS A 32 -2.22 -5.69 -3.73
C LYS A 32 -3.38 -6.50 -3.14
N LYS A 33 -3.08 -7.48 -2.29
CA LYS A 33 -4.13 -8.28 -1.63
C LYS A 33 -5.01 -7.44 -0.71
N SER A 34 -4.45 -6.45 -0.01
CA SER A 34 -5.23 -5.56 0.84
C SER A 34 -6.26 -4.77 0.03
N ILE A 35 -5.87 -4.32 -1.18
CA ILE A 35 -6.72 -3.60 -2.13
C ILE A 35 -7.79 -4.52 -2.71
N ASP A 36 -7.42 -5.74 -3.10
CA ASP A 36 -8.39 -6.73 -3.60
C ASP A 36 -9.44 -7.06 -2.54
N TYR A 37 -9.04 -7.17 -1.27
CA TYR A 37 -9.97 -7.47 -0.17
C TYR A 37 -10.82 -6.28 0.24
N SER A 38 -10.41 -5.06 -0.11
CA SER A 38 -11.11 -3.85 0.29
C SER A 38 -12.21 -3.41 -0.66
N LYS A 39 -12.35 -4.07 -1.82
CA LYS A 39 -13.40 -3.82 -2.83
C LYS A 39 -14.83 -3.87 -2.27
N ASP A 40 -15.09 -4.79 -1.33
CA ASP A 40 -16.42 -5.02 -0.77
C ASP A 40 -16.57 -4.48 0.67
N ILE A 41 -15.72 -3.54 1.08
CA ILE A 41 -15.68 -3.03 2.46
C ILE A 41 -16.26 -1.62 2.53
N ALA A 42 -17.12 -1.38 3.52
CA ALA A 42 -17.47 -0.03 3.93
C ALA A 42 -16.28 0.62 4.65
N TRP A 43 -15.75 1.70 4.07
CA TRP A 43 -14.68 2.49 4.68
C TRP A 43 -15.13 3.08 6.01
N THR A 44 -14.23 3.05 6.98
CA THR A 44 -14.47 3.61 8.32
C THR A 44 -13.23 4.36 8.76
N GLU A 45 -13.31 5.15 9.83
CA GLU A 45 -12.14 5.83 10.39
C GLU A 45 -10.99 4.86 10.72
N LYS A 46 -11.31 3.62 11.09
CA LYS A 46 -10.32 2.55 11.37
C LYS A 46 -9.79 1.85 10.11
N ILE A 47 -10.51 1.93 9.00
CA ILE A 47 -10.13 1.34 7.72
C ILE A 47 -10.24 2.45 6.67
N PRO A 48 -9.20 3.30 6.58
CA PRO A 48 -9.21 4.38 5.60
C PRO A 48 -9.29 3.80 4.20
N SER A 49 -9.79 4.61 3.27
CA SER A 49 -9.83 4.25 1.87
C SER A 49 -8.44 3.85 1.37
N THR A 50 -8.38 3.06 0.29
CA THR A 50 -7.10 2.67 -0.30
C THR A 50 -6.24 3.87 -0.65
N GLU A 51 -6.83 4.94 -1.19
CA GLU A 51 -6.10 6.15 -1.54
C GLU A 51 -5.54 6.89 -0.31
N GLU A 52 -6.36 7.13 0.72
CA GLU A 52 -5.93 7.76 1.96
C GLU A 52 -4.79 6.97 2.62
N TYR A 53 -4.93 5.64 2.65
CA TYR A 53 -3.92 4.77 3.19
C TYR A 53 -2.59 4.87 2.44
N LEU A 54 -2.62 4.82 1.10
CA LEU A 54 -1.43 4.96 0.27
C LEU A 54 -0.77 6.34 0.43
N LYS A 55 -1.57 7.40 0.56
CA LYS A 55 -1.07 8.75 0.85
C LYS A 55 -0.31 8.81 2.17
N SER A 56 -0.86 8.26 3.25
CA SER A 56 -0.16 8.18 4.54
C SER A 56 1.14 7.38 4.43
N LEU A 57 1.10 6.21 3.78
CA LEU A 57 2.27 5.36 3.58
C LEU A 57 3.36 6.06 2.75
N PHE A 58 2.96 6.82 1.72
CA PHE A 58 3.87 7.60 0.89
C PHE A 58 4.56 8.71 1.67
N ILE A 59 3.85 9.42 2.54
CA ILE A 59 4.45 10.44 3.40
C ILE A 59 5.56 9.84 4.27
N GLU A 60 5.32 8.67 4.86
CA GLU A 60 6.29 8.01 5.74
C GLU A 60 7.49 7.40 4.99
N HIS A 61 7.26 6.91 3.77
CA HIS A 61 8.22 6.09 3.04
C HIS A 61 8.64 6.65 1.68
N LYS A 62 8.42 7.94 1.43
CA LYS A 62 8.68 8.64 0.17
C LYS A 62 10.03 8.33 -0.47
N ARG A 63 11.10 8.28 0.34
CA ARG A 63 12.47 8.10 -0.15
C ARG A 63 12.82 6.65 -0.53
N LYS A 64 11.92 5.69 -0.30
CA LYS A 64 12.12 4.27 -0.65
C LYS A 64 11.79 4.03 -2.12
N TYR A 65 12.52 4.63 -3.05
CA TYR A 65 12.21 4.58 -4.49
C TYR A 65 12.02 3.16 -5.03
N ALA A 66 12.90 2.21 -4.67
CA ALA A 66 12.78 0.81 -5.07
C ALA A 66 11.50 0.12 -4.57
N LEU A 67 10.92 0.56 -3.44
CA LEU A 67 9.62 0.06 -2.99
C LEU A 67 8.53 0.53 -3.94
N TRP A 68 8.54 1.82 -4.27
CA TRP A 68 7.52 2.48 -5.08
C TRP A 68 7.53 1.99 -6.54
N GLU A 69 8.70 1.71 -7.11
CA GLU A 69 8.82 1.05 -8.41
C GLU A 69 8.11 -0.32 -8.42
N ILE A 70 8.37 -1.16 -7.42
CA ILE A 70 7.73 -2.48 -7.30
C ILE A 70 6.22 -2.36 -7.05
N MET A 71 5.79 -1.34 -6.31
CA MET A 71 4.36 -1.06 -6.06
C MET A 71 3.64 -0.67 -7.36
N LEU A 72 4.25 0.19 -8.19
CA LEU A 72 3.71 0.60 -9.50
C LEU A 72 3.56 -0.60 -10.44
N GLU A 73 4.50 -1.53 -10.45
CA GLU A 73 4.42 -2.75 -11.27
C GLU A 73 3.27 -3.68 -10.86
N LYS A 74 2.97 -3.75 -9.55
CA LYS A 74 2.01 -4.73 -9.00
C LYS A 74 0.61 -4.20 -8.79
N ILE A 75 0.45 -2.90 -8.58
CA ILE A 75 -0.81 -2.26 -8.22
C ILE A 75 -1.30 -1.46 -9.41
N ALA A 76 -2.29 -2.03 -10.11
CA ALA A 76 -2.98 -1.32 -11.17
C ALA A 76 -3.68 -0.08 -10.60
N GLY A 77 -3.61 1.03 -11.34
CA GLY A 77 -4.24 2.30 -10.92
C GLY A 77 -3.45 3.12 -9.91
N LEU A 78 -2.27 2.65 -9.47
CA LEU A 78 -1.34 3.46 -8.68
C LEU A 78 -0.58 4.42 -9.59
N ALA A 79 -0.53 5.69 -9.21
CA ALA A 79 0.32 6.69 -9.84
C ALA A 79 1.14 7.43 -8.79
N ILE A 80 2.41 7.69 -9.10
CA ILE A 80 3.35 8.42 -8.24
C ILE A 80 3.90 9.58 -9.05
N GLU A 81 3.74 10.78 -8.51
CA GLU A 81 4.36 11.99 -9.03
C GLU A 81 5.47 12.44 -8.07
N LYS A 82 6.13 13.57 -8.39
CA LYS A 82 7.29 14.07 -7.65
C LYS A 82 7.09 14.14 -6.13
N ASP A 83 5.89 14.55 -5.69
CA ASP A 83 5.58 14.77 -4.29
C ASP A 83 4.19 14.21 -3.89
N SER A 84 3.57 13.40 -4.73
CA SER A 84 2.20 12.90 -4.51
C SER A 84 2.07 11.43 -4.91
N VAL A 85 1.09 10.77 -4.30
CA VAL A 85 0.60 9.44 -4.72
C VAL A 85 -0.90 9.54 -4.90
N SER A 86 -1.41 8.91 -5.96
CA SER A 86 -2.84 8.79 -6.25
C SER A 86 -3.18 7.35 -6.60
N TYR A 87 -4.43 6.98 -6.36
CA TYR A 87 -4.94 5.65 -6.65
C TYR A 87 -6.34 5.76 -7.27
N SER A 88 -6.50 5.21 -8.48
CA SER A 88 -7.80 5.06 -9.14
C SER A 88 -8.08 3.58 -9.39
N ALA A 89 -9.13 3.06 -8.74
CA ALA A 89 -9.59 1.67 -8.87
C ALA A 89 -10.27 1.40 -10.22
#